data_AF-A0A7X7SCC9-F1
#
_entry.id   AF-A0A7X7SCC9-F1
#
_cell.length_a   1.000
_cell.length_b   1.000
_cell.length_c   1.000
_cell.angle_alpha   90.00
_cell.angle_beta   90.00
_cell.angle_gamma   90.00
#
_symmetry.space_group_name_H-M   'P 1'
#
loop_
_entity.id
_entity.type
_entity.pdbx_description
1 polymer ?
#
loop_
_entity_poly.entity_id
_entity_poly.type
_entity_poly.pdbx_seq_one_letter_code
_entity_poly.pdbx_strand_id
1 'polypeptide(L)'
;MTLSILFYFFIFLLLLGSFYYSIEQLFSYLSIKKVQSHYSITEPLPKVSVVVFFDSTYFHSETIEQLLEQNYANFYDIWVVGKESKDFETNPKIQLFPIDHEYSFNELEILKTIASMSEGEILCSIHNGNTISSEWLSSMVREFEPGVEIVKAPIRYTYSPNETIIQKSIATYKLFLDLSNTSKIIRQKSLFLSSENTGFLKSFLISNFQTEFLAAAFNKPGRIQTTNNPNTILEKSNQEKDFFSIKQFLNTALINTSFLTKTYFIILTFSVFFSFFSFYLLLAIFFTWILKLGMDFLFIIRGMKISGTPISWKSFLLFELLQAPLITISSLLSLYRFLRMKKQGSLF
;
A
#
# COMPACT_ATOMS: atom_id res chain seq x y z
N MET A 1 -32.28 -30.11 -15.07
CA MET A 1 -32.66 -28.70 -15.36
C MET A 1 -32.09 -27.72 -14.33
N THR A 2 -32.28 -27.95 -13.03
CA THR A 2 -31.75 -27.09 -11.95
C THR A 2 -30.22 -26.94 -11.96
N LEU A 3 -29.48 -28.04 -12.12
CA LEU A 3 -28.01 -28.01 -12.17
C LEU A 3 -27.47 -27.24 -13.39
N SER A 4 -28.10 -27.40 -14.54
CA SER A 4 -27.73 -26.67 -15.77
C SER A 4 -27.96 -25.17 -15.61
N ILE A 5 -29.09 -24.76 -15.02
CA ILE A 5 -29.37 -23.35 -14.71
C ILE A 5 -28.31 -22.78 -13.77
N LEU A 6 -27.92 -23.55 -12.74
CA LEU A 6 -26.85 -23.15 -11.81
C LEU A 6 -25.51 -22.96 -12.55
N PHE A 7 -25.14 -23.85 -13.46
CA PHE A 7 -23.90 -23.71 -14.24
C PHE A 7 -23.92 -22.48 -15.15
N TYR A 8 -25.04 -22.22 -15.86
CA TYR A 8 -25.17 -21.02 -16.67
C TYR A 8 -25.11 -19.75 -15.82
N PHE A 9 -25.66 -19.78 -14.60
CA PHE A 9 -25.55 -18.69 -13.65
C PHE A 9 -24.10 -18.44 -13.22
N PHE A 10 -23.34 -19.49 -12.89
CA PHE A 10 -21.90 -19.36 -12.59
C PHE A 10 -21.10 -18.82 -13.79
N ILE A 11 -21.36 -19.32 -15.00
CA ILE A 11 -20.72 -18.82 -16.22
C ILE A 11 -21.00 -17.33 -16.42
N PHE A 12 -22.26 -16.91 -16.28
CA PHE A 12 -22.65 -15.50 -16.38
C PHE A 12 -21.91 -14.63 -15.35
N LEU A 13 -21.86 -15.08 -14.09
CA LEU A 13 -21.17 -14.37 -13.03
C LEU A 13 -19.65 -14.29 -13.24
N LEU A 14 -19.02 -15.36 -13.74
CA LEU A 14 -17.60 -15.37 -14.09
C LEU A 14 -17.29 -14.35 -15.17
N LEU A 15 -18.08 -14.34 -16.26
CA LEU A 15 -17.89 -13.40 -17.36
C LEU A 15 -18.09 -11.95 -16.92
N LEU A 16 -19.15 -11.68 -16.16
CA LEU A 16 -19.42 -10.35 -15.63
C LEU A 16 -18.30 -9.87 -14.68
N GLY A 17 -17.87 -10.74 -13.76
CA GLY A 17 -16.79 -10.44 -12.84
C GLY A 17 -15.44 -10.26 -13.54
N SER A 18 -15.16 -11.07 -14.56
CA SER A 18 -13.95 -10.97 -15.40
C SER A 18 -13.90 -9.65 -16.15
N PHE A 19 -15.02 -9.24 -16.75
CA PHE A 19 -15.13 -7.96 -17.44
C PHE A 19 -14.94 -6.77 -16.49
N TYR A 20 -15.63 -6.79 -15.34
CA TYR A 20 -15.46 -5.77 -14.30
C TYR A 20 -14.00 -5.68 -13.83
N TYR A 21 -13.39 -6.82 -13.51
CA TYR A 21 -12.00 -6.89 -13.05
C TYR A 21 -11.03 -6.33 -14.10
N SER A 22 -11.26 -6.64 -15.37
CA SER A 22 -10.43 -6.14 -16.48
C SER A 22 -10.51 -4.64 -16.63
N ILE A 23 -11.72 -4.09 -16.55
CA ILE A 23 -11.91 -2.65 -16.59
C ILE A 23 -11.19 -2.00 -15.40
N GLU A 24 -11.34 -2.56 -14.20
CA GLU A 24 -10.64 -2.10 -13.00
C GLU A 24 -9.12 -2.07 -13.23
N GLN A 25 -8.54 -3.17 -13.73
CA GLN A 25 -7.11 -3.28 -13.99
C GLN A 25 -6.62 -2.38 -15.13
N LEU A 26 -7.39 -2.26 -16.22
CA LEU A 26 -7.07 -1.39 -17.33
C LEU A 26 -6.97 0.06 -16.86
N PHE A 27 -7.94 0.48 -16.05
CA PHE A 27 -7.89 1.81 -15.51
C PHE A 27 -6.76 2.01 -14.50
N SER A 28 -6.46 1.02 -13.66
CA SER A 28 -5.29 1.08 -12.77
C SER A 28 -4.01 1.23 -13.59
N TYR A 29 -3.87 0.46 -14.66
CA TYR A 29 -2.77 0.57 -15.64
C TYR A 29 -2.68 1.99 -16.23
N LEU A 30 -3.80 2.59 -16.63
CA LEU A 30 -3.84 3.96 -17.16
C LEU A 30 -3.52 5.02 -16.10
N SER A 31 -3.91 4.78 -14.85
CA SER A 31 -3.73 5.72 -13.72
C SER A 31 -2.27 5.84 -13.28
N ILE A 32 -1.45 4.80 -13.52
CA ILE A 32 -0.01 4.87 -13.23
C ILE A 32 0.66 5.79 -14.25
N LYS A 33 0.75 7.09 -13.95
CA LYS A 33 1.51 8.06 -14.76
C LYS A 33 2.98 8.06 -14.35
N LYS A 34 3.86 8.19 -15.34
CA LYS A 34 5.28 8.50 -15.11
C LYS A 34 5.38 9.99 -14.82
N VAL A 35 6.10 10.32 -13.76
CA VAL A 35 6.38 11.69 -13.33
C VAL A 35 7.08 12.43 -14.46
N GLN A 36 6.55 13.59 -14.83
CA GLN A 36 7.17 14.42 -15.86
C GLN A 36 8.21 15.27 -15.16
N SER A 37 9.49 14.90 -15.32
CA SER A 37 10.65 15.55 -14.66
C SER A 37 10.76 17.07 -14.85
N HIS A 38 9.89 17.69 -15.66
CA HIS A 38 9.88 19.11 -15.99
C HIS A 38 8.88 19.94 -15.13
N TYR A 39 8.10 19.32 -14.23
CA TYR A 39 7.10 20.02 -13.39
C TYR A 39 7.36 19.94 -11.88
N SER A 40 8.46 19.31 -11.45
CA SER A 40 8.84 19.23 -10.04
C SER A 40 9.08 20.61 -9.45
N ILE A 41 8.72 20.84 -8.18
CA ILE A 41 9.18 22.02 -7.42
C ILE A 41 10.70 22.02 -7.41
N THR A 42 11.31 22.87 -8.23
CA THR A 42 12.77 22.98 -8.33
C THR A 42 13.30 24.03 -7.38
N GLU A 43 12.70 25.22 -7.32
CA GLU A 43 13.17 26.34 -6.48
C GLU A 43 12.04 27.36 -6.17
N PRO A 44 12.01 27.97 -4.97
CA PRO A 44 12.82 27.65 -3.80
C PRO A 44 12.42 26.30 -3.19
N LEU A 45 13.38 25.61 -2.60
CA LEU A 45 13.09 24.34 -1.90
C LEU A 45 12.19 24.60 -0.68
N PRO A 46 11.16 23.80 -0.42
CA PRO A 46 10.29 23.96 0.74
C PRO A 46 10.98 23.56 2.05
N LYS A 47 10.48 24.01 3.19
CA LYS A 47 10.84 23.42 4.49
C LYS A 47 10.18 22.05 4.62
N VAL A 48 10.86 21.08 5.23
CA VAL A 48 10.33 19.71 5.36
C VAL A 48 10.36 19.23 6.81
N SER A 49 9.31 18.55 7.24
CA SER A 49 9.26 17.90 8.55
C SER A 49 9.10 16.40 8.38
N VAL A 50 10.04 15.63 8.92
CA VAL A 50 10.04 14.17 8.81
C VAL A 50 9.48 13.57 10.09
N VAL A 51 8.39 12.82 10.00
CA VAL A 51 7.74 12.13 11.11
C VAL A 51 8.16 10.67 11.12
N VAL A 52 8.85 10.25 12.18
CA VAL A 52 9.33 8.89 12.36
C VAL A 52 8.46 8.18 13.40
N PHE A 53 7.66 7.21 12.94
CA PHE A 53 6.84 6.39 13.83
C PHE A 53 7.66 5.25 14.43
N PHE A 54 7.60 5.15 15.76
CA PHE A 54 8.26 4.13 16.54
C PHE A 54 7.23 3.20 17.20
N ASP A 55 7.28 1.90 16.88
CA ASP A 55 6.52 0.90 17.61
C ASP A 55 7.40 0.30 18.72
N SER A 56 6.79 0.14 19.89
CA SER A 56 7.40 0.14 21.23
C SER A 56 8.46 -0.92 21.57
N THR A 57 8.84 -1.78 20.62
CA THR A 57 9.65 -2.98 20.89
C THR A 57 11.13 -2.83 20.55
N TYR A 58 11.53 -2.10 19.49
CA TYR A 58 12.94 -2.01 19.07
C TYR A 58 13.30 -0.72 18.32
N PHE A 59 14.02 0.20 18.98
CA PHE A 59 14.51 1.42 18.36
C PHE A 59 15.77 1.16 17.53
N HIS A 60 15.80 1.68 16.30
CA HIS A 60 16.90 1.51 15.36
C HIS A 60 17.56 2.88 15.15
N SER A 61 18.65 3.15 15.87
CA SER A 61 19.36 4.43 15.79
C SER A 61 19.82 4.76 14.38
N GLU A 62 20.12 3.73 13.59
CA GLU A 62 20.55 3.83 12.20
C GLU A 62 19.57 4.62 11.33
N THR A 63 18.25 4.47 11.50
CA THR A 63 17.26 5.22 10.71
C THR A 63 17.33 6.72 11.01
N ILE A 64 17.53 7.11 12.27
CA ILE A 64 17.67 8.52 12.66
C ILE A 64 19.02 9.08 12.22
N GLU A 65 20.10 8.32 12.35
CA GLU A 65 21.43 8.69 11.86
C GLU A 65 21.39 8.95 10.34
N GLN A 66 20.77 8.06 9.57
CA GLN A 66 20.58 8.24 8.12
C GLN A 66 19.70 9.45 7.76
N LEU A 67 18.73 9.82 8.61
CA LEU A 67 17.92 11.04 8.43
C LEU A 67 18.73 12.32 8.74
N LEU A 68 19.64 12.26 9.70
CA LEU A 68 20.54 13.38 10.00
C LEU A 68 21.56 13.62 8.89
N GLU A 69 21.94 12.58 8.15
CA GLU A 69 22.88 12.61 7.02
C GLU A 69 22.23 12.95 5.66
N GLN A 70 20.94 13.33 5.63
CA GLN A 70 20.26 13.66 4.38
C GLN A 70 20.87 14.87 3.68
N ASN A 71 21.14 14.71 2.37
CA ASN A 71 21.62 15.77 1.50
C ASN A 71 20.44 16.66 1.04
N TYR A 72 19.92 17.46 1.96
CA TYR A 72 18.86 18.43 1.69
C TYR A 72 19.34 19.86 1.97
N ALA A 73 19.24 20.73 0.96
CA ALA A 73 19.86 22.05 1.00
C ALA A 73 19.08 23.09 1.82
N ASN A 74 17.80 22.85 2.12
CA ASN A 74 16.98 23.74 2.96
C ASN A 74 16.75 23.14 4.37
N PHE A 75 16.06 23.88 5.23
CA PHE A 75 15.71 23.46 6.57
C PHE A 75 14.82 22.22 6.57
N TYR A 76 15.17 21.27 7.45
CA TYR A 76 14.30 20.17 7.83
C TYR A 76 14.47 19.80 9.30
N ASP A 77 13.38 19.37 9.92
CA ASP A 77 13.30 18.86 11.29
C ASP A 77 12.77 17.41 11.31
N ILE A 78 13.09 16.68 12.38
CA ILE A 78 12.75 15.27 12.55
C ILE A 78 11.90 15.15 13.82
N TRP A 79 10.67 14.66 13.66
CA TRP A 79 9.72 14.40 14.71
C TRP A 79 9.68 12.91 15.01
N VAL A 80 10.20 12.52 16.17
CA VAL A 80 10.19 11.12 16.62
C VAL A 80 8.94 10.90 17.47
N VAL A 81 8.10 9.98 16.99
CA VAL A 81 6.79 9.67 17.57
C VAL A 81 6.86 8.32 18.28
N GLY A 82 6.80 8.32 19.61
CA GLY A 82 6.88 7.09 20.40
C GLY A 82 7.17 7.32 21.87
N LYS A 83 7.56 6.26 22.58
CA LYS A 83 7.94 6.35 24.00
C LYS A 83 9.26 7.11 24.16
N GLU A 84 9.35 7.97 25.18
CA GLU A 84 10.58 8.65 25.55
C GLU A 84 11.74 7.66 25.62
N SER A 85 12.74 7.87 24.77
CA SER A 85 14.05 7.25 24.93
C SER A 85 15.08 8.37 25.11
N LYS A 86 15.95 8.19 26.09
CA LYS A 86 16.88 9.20 26.58
C LYS A 86 17.98 9.56 25.58
N ASP A 87 18.05 8.88 24.45
CA ASP A 87 19.19 8.93 23.53
C ASP A 87 19.07 10.05 22.47
N PHE A 88 17.96 10.79 22.41
CA PHE A 88 17.73 11.81 21.35
C PHE A 88 17.90 13.26 21.77
N GLU A 89 18.12 13.56 23.05
CA GLU A 89 18.08 14.92 23.59
C GLU A 89 19.19 15.85 23.10
N THR A 90 20.15 15.35 22.31
CA THR A 90 21.38 16.09 21.97
C THR A 90 21.36 16.81 20.63
N ASN A 91 20.40 16.55 19.74
CA ASN A 91 20.39 17.13 18.39
C ASN A 91 19.26 18.17 18.21
N PRO A 92 19.55 19.44 17.87
CA PRO A 92 18.54 20.49 17.73
C PRO A 92 17.55 20.28 16.57
N LYS A 93 17.85 19.35 15.63
CA LYS A 93 16.92 18.98 14.56
C LYS A 93 15.85 17.99 15.00
N ILE A 94 16.00 17.34 16.16
CA ILE A 94 15.11 16.27 16.61
C ILE A 94 14.12 16.84 17.63
N GLN A 95 12.84 16.57 17.41
CA GLN A 95 11.74 16.89 18.30
C GLN A 95 11.01 15.61 18.69
N LEU A 96 10.67 15.48 19.97
CA LEU A 96 9.99 14.30 20.50
C LEU A 96 8.50 14.58 20.62
N PHE A 97 7.69 13.66 20.10
CA PHE A 97 6.25 13.65 20.29
C PHE A 97 5.86 12.40 21.11
N PRO A 98 5.75 12.53 22.44
CA PRO A 98 5.45 11.39 23.31
C PRO A 98 4.01 10.93 23.11
N ILE A 99 3.79 9.61 23.18
CA ILE A 99 2.44 9.05 23.16
C ILE A 99 2.27 8.00 24.26
N ASP A 100 1.16 8.10 25.00
CA ASP A 100 0.76 7.16 26.04
C ASP A 100 0.07 5.91 25.46
N HIS A 101 0.43 4.73 25.98
CA HIS A 101 0.09 3.41 25.45
C HIS A 101 -1.40 3.00 25.47
N GLU A 102 -2.30 3.81 26.01
CA GLU A 102 -3.66 3.34 26.33
C GLU A 102 -4.66 3.37 25.17
N TYR A 103 -4.32 3.97 24.02
CA TYR A 103 -5.24 4.07 22.89
C TYR A 103 -4.69 3.47 21.59
N SER A 104 -5.57 2.82 20.83
CA SER A 104 -5.30 2.40 19.46
C SER A 104 -4.93 3.62 18.61
N PHE A 105 -3.66 3.73 18.26
CA PHE A 105 -3.06 4.86 17.57
C PHE A 105 -3.70 5.13 16.22
N ASN A 106 -4.16 6.37 16.01
CA ASN A 106 -4.49 6.87 14.69
C ASN A 106 -3.31 7.71 14.17
N GLU A 107 -2.41 7.10 13.38
CA GLU A 107 -1.23 7.76 12.79
C GLU A 107 -1.60 9.09 12.10
N LEU A 108 -2.78 9.16 11.50
CA LEU A 108 -3.26 10.35 10.81
C LEU A 108 -3.56 11.52 11.76
N GLU A 109 -4.06 11.25 12.97
CA GLU A 109 -4.30 12.29 13.97
C GLU A 109 -2.99 12.86 14.51
N ILE A 110 -1.99 12.00 14.65
CA ILE A 110 -0.64 12.40 15.03
C ILE A 110 -0.03 13.27 13.92
N LEU A 111 -0.12 12.85 12.65
CA LEU A 111 0.37 13.65 11.52
C LEU A 111 -0.29 15.02 11.46
N LYS A 112 -1.59 15.14 11.76
CA LYS A 112 -2.27 16.45 11.83
C LYS A 112 -1.74 17.31 12.97
N THR A 113 -1.55 16.70 14.13
CA THR A 113 -1.06 17.40 15.32
C THR A 113 0.36 17.90 15.08
N ILE A 114 1.21 17.07 14.47
CA ILE A 114 2.57 17.49 14.09
C ILE A 114 2.52 18.52 12.95
N ALA A 115 1.63 18.38 11.98
CA ALA A 115 1.48 19.37 10.92
C ALA A 115 1.09 20.75 11.45
N SER A 116 0.32 20.86 12.53
CA SER A 116 -0.01 22.15 13.14
C SER A 116 1.14 22.77 13.93
N MET A 117 2.05 21.96 14.48
CA MET A 117 3.18 22.39 15.30
C MET A 117 4.49 22.62 14.51
N SER A 118 4.70 21.85 13.45
CA SER A 118 5.95 21.83 12.67
C SER A 118 6.11 23.03 11.76
N GLU A 119 7.36 23.37 11.40
CA GLU A 119 7.65 24.45 10.45
C GLU A 119 7.63 24.00 8.98
N GLY A 120 7.65 22.70 8.71
CA GLY A 120 7.70 22.14 7.36
C GLY A 120 6.43 22.42 6.55
N GLU A 121 6.62 22.82 5.30
CA GLU A 121 5.54 22.92 4.31
C GLU A 121 5.14 21.53 3.78
N ILE A 122 6.09 20.60 3.78
CA ILE A 122 5.89 19.19 3.45
C ILE A 122 6.15 18.35 4.70
N LEU A 123 5.23 17.43 4.99
CA LEU A 123 5.36 16.43 6.05
C LEU A 123 5.66 15.07 5.42
N CYS A 124 6.80 14.46 5.73
CA CYS A 124 7.14 13.11 5.26
C CYS A 124 7.05 12.11 6.41
N SER A 125 6.25 11.05 6.27
CA SER A 125 6.11 10.00 7.28
C SER A 125 6.87 8.73 6.92
N ILE A 126 7.57 8.18 7.90
CA ILE A 126 8.40 6.97 7.80
C ILE A 126 8.28 6.16 9.09
N HIS A 127 8.38 4.83 9.00
CA HIS A 127 8.52 3.99 10.18
C HIS A 127 10.00 3.73 10.50
N ASN A 128 10.30 3.59 11.78
CA ASN A 128 11.61 3.19 12.25
C ASN A 128 12.00 1.79 11.71
N GLY A 129 13.30 1.54 11.50
CA GLY A 129 13.83 0.27 10.96
C GLY A 129 13.89 0.19 9.44
N ASN A 130 13.62 1.31 8.76
CA ASN A 130 13.83 1.47 7.32
C ASN A 130 15.23 2.04 7.05
N THR A 131 15.90 1.48 6.05
CA THR A 131 17.14 2.00 5.46
C THR A 131 16.78 3.05 4.41
N ILE A 132 17.41 4.20 4.51
CA ILE A 132 17.09 5.41 3.74
C ILE A 132 18.31 5.82 2.91
N SER A 133 18.10 6.19 1.64
CA SER A 133 19.17 6.76 0.82
C SER A 133 19.52 8.19 1.29
N SER A 134 20.77 8.64 1.12
CA SER A 134 21.19 9.99 1.51
C SER A 134 20.48 11.11 0.71
N GLU A 135 19.87 10.77 -0.43
CA GLU A 135 19.12 11.69 -1.29
C GLU A 135 17.61 11.50 -1.16
N TRP A 136 17.13 10.72 -0.21
CA TRP A 136 15.72 10.37 -0.10
C TRP A 136 14.83 11.60 0.06
N LEU A 137 15.19 12.51 0.96
CA LEU A 137 14.39 13.70 1.25
C LEU A 137 14.27 14.62 0.02
N SER A 138 15.40 14.93 -0.62
CA SER A 138 15.43 15.75 -1.82
C SER A 138 14.69 15.09 -2.99
N SER A 139 14.77 13.76 -3.08
CA SER A 139 14.05 12.97 -4.07
C SER A 139 12.54 12.95 -3.83
N MET A 140 12.08 12.86 -2.58
CA MET A 140 10.66 12.91 -2.24
C MET A 140 10.05 14.29 -2.52
N VAL A 141 10.77 15.37 -2.21
CA VAL A 141 10.30 16.75 -2.44
C VAL A 141 10.15 17.06 -3.92
N ARG A 142 11.06 16.57 -4.76
CA ARG A 142 11.00 16.75 -6.23
C ARG A 142 9.77 16.13 -6.87
N GLU A 143 9.06 15.26 -6.16
CA GLU A 143 7.88 14.57 -6.68
C GLU A 143 6.59 15.36 -6.48
N PHE A 144 6.66 16.49 -5.78
CA PHE A 144 5.54 17.41 -5.70
C PHE A 144 5.54 18.31 -6.95
N GLU A 145 4.54 18.11 -7.82
CA GLU A 145 4.19 19.00 -8.93
C GLU A 145 3.06 19.96 -8.51
N PRO A 146 2.87 21.12 -9.18
CA PRO A 146 1.74 22.00 -8.91
C PRO A 146 0.38 21.26 -8.96
N GLY A 147 -0.32 21.27 -7.83
CA GLY A 147 -1.60 20.56 -7.67
C GLY A 147 -1.47 19.17 -7.04
N VAL A 148 -0.26 18.64 -6.86
CA VAL A 148 0.02 17.42 -6.09
C VAL A 148 0.10 17.77 -4.61
N GLU A 149 -0.65 17.04 -3.79
CA GLU A 149 -0.75 17.24 -2.36
C GLU A 149 -0.22 16.05 -1.56
N ILE A 150 -0.10 14.89 -2.20
CA ILE A 150 0.40 13.67 -1.58
C ILE A 150 1.35 12.96 -2.53
N VAL A 151 2.53 12.62 -2.05
CA VAL A 151 3.50 11.78 -2.75
C VAL A 151 3.66 10.49 -1.97
N LYS A 152 3.42 9.35 -2.59
CA LYS A 152 3.69 8.04 -1.98
C LYS A 152 4.81 7.32 -2.71
N ALA A 153 5.83 6.91 -1.96
CA ALA A 153 6.95 6.15 -2.49
C ALA A 153 6.84 4.66 -2.10
N PRO A 154 7.31 3.74 -2.95
CA PRO A 154 7.25 2.31 -2.65
C PRO A 154 8.28 1.93 -1.57
N ILE A 155 8.00 0.83 -0.88
CA ILE A 155 8.92 0.23 0.11
C ILE A 155 9.41 -1.10 -0.46
N ARG A 156 10.71 -1.30 -0.45
CA ARG A 156 11.37 -2.51 -0.90
C ARG A 156 11.82 -3.32 0.30
N TYR A 157 11.55 -4.63 0.28
CA TYR A 157 12.02 -5.53 1.32
C TYR A 157 13.34 -6.16 0.86
N THR A 158 14.40 -5.97 1.64
CA THR A 158 15.71 -6.56 1.33
C THR A 158 15.73 -8.03 1.74
N TYR A 159 16.10 -8.91 0.81
CA TYR A 159 16.09 -10.35 0.99
C TYR A 159 17.33 -10.84 1.74
N SER A 160 17.15 -11.76 2.69
CA SER A 160 18.24 -12.61 3.13
C SER A 160 18.51 -13.71 2.09
N PRO A 161 19.77 -14.04 1.75
CA PRO A 161 20.09 -15.09 0.78
C PRO A 161 19.53 -16.47 1.17
N ASN A 162 19.21 -16.68 2.45
CA ASN A 162 18.71 -17.95 3.00
C ASN A 162 17.18 -18.11 2.96
N GLU A 163 16.44 -17.19 2.34
CA GLU A 163 14.98 -17.26 2.29
C GLU A 163 14.43 -18.27 1.28
N THR A 164 13.36 -18.95 1.70
CA THR A 164 12.63 -19.92 0.87
C THR A 164 11.93 -19.24 -0.33
N ILE A 165 11.66 -20.00 -1.39
CA ILE A 165 10.93 -19.53 -2.59
C ILE A 165 9.56 -18.92 -2.22
N ILE A 166 8.91 -19.45 -1.19
CA ILE A 166 7.61 -18.97 -0.70
C ILE A 166 7.75 -17.57 -0.09
N GLN A 167 8.78 -17.33 0.73
CA GLN A 167 9.04 -16.02 1.34
C GLN A 167 9.37 -14.97 0.27
N LYS A 168 10.19 -15.32 -0.72
CA LYS A 168 10.50 -14.45 -1.87
C LYS A 168 9.23 -14.09 -2.65
N SER A 169 8.31 -15.05 -2.82
CA SER A 169 7.05 -14.83 -3.53
C SER A 169 6.07 -13.94 -2.75
N ILE A 170 6.00 -14.09 -1.42
CA ILE A 170 5.17 -13.23 -0.55
C ILE A 170 5.68 -11.79 -0.54
N ALA A 171 6.99 -11.57 -0.46
CA ALA A 171 7.58 -10.22 -0.49
C ALA A 171 7.43 -9.54 -1.86
N THR A 172 7.63 -10.29 -2.95
CA THR A 172 7.34 -9.81 -4.32
C THR A 172 5.86 -9.43 -4.46
N TYR A 173 4.97 -10.20 -3.82
CA TYR A 173 3.55 -9.88 -3.77
C TYR A 173 3.24 -8.68 -2.89
N LYS A 174 3.95 -8.43 -1.79
CA LYS A 174 3.76 -7.20 -1.00
C LYS A 174 4.17 -5.97 -1.81
N LEU A 175 5.28 -6.05 -2.56
CA LEU A 175 5.66 -5.00 -3.51
C LEU A 175 4.60 -4.82 -4.62
N PHE A 176 4.00 -5.91 -5.10
CA PHE A 176 2.86 -5.87 -6.03
C PHE A 176 1.57 -5.32 -5.40
N LEU A 177 1.28 -5.68 -4.15
CA LEU A 177 0.19 -5.12 -3.38
C LEU A 177 0.45 -3.65 -3.15
N ASP A 178 1.65 -3.21 -2.82
CA ASP A 178 1.98 -1.82 -2.59
C ASP A 178 1.91 -1.02 -3.88
N LEU A 179 2.31 -1.59 -5.04
CA LEU A 179 2.12 -1.03 -6.39
C LEU A 179 0.64 -0.99 -6.82
N SER A 180 -0.12 -2.05 -6.54
CA SER A 180 -1.55 -2.12 -6.86
C SER A 180 -2.37 -1.27 -5.89
N ASN A 181 -1.98 -1.18 -4.63
CA ASN A 181 -2.53 -0.30 -3.60
C ASN A 181 -2.19 1.13 -3.93
N THR A 182 -0.99 1.48 -4.39
CA THR A 182 -0.70 2.84 -4.87
C THR A 182 -1.57 3.21 -6.07
N SER A 183 -1.80 2.29 -7.02
CA SER A 183 -2.75 2.52 -8.12
C SER A 183 -4.23 2.56 -7.68
N LYS A 184 -4.60 1.84 -6.60
CA LYS A 184 -5.94 1.79 -6.01
C LYS A 184 -6.18 2.90 -4.98
N ILE A 185 -5.14 3.46 -4.37
CA ILE A 185 -5.15 4.64 -3.48
C ILE A 185 -5.58 5.86 -4.29
N ILE A 186 -5.25 5.92 -5.59
CA ILE A 186 -5.79 6.91 -6.53
C ILE A 186 -7.33 6.79 -6.69
N ARG A 187 -7.96 5.68 -6.28
CA ARG A 187 -9.39 5.40 -6.52
C ARG A 187 -10.23 5.06 -5.28
N GLN A 188 -9.64 4.56 -4.19
CA GLN A 188 -10.37 4.06 -3.04
C GLN A 188 -10.14 4.92 -1.82
N LYS A 189 -11.25 5.57 -1.42
CA LYS A 189 -11.51 6.40 -0.24
C LYS A 189 -11.11 5.77 1.12
N SER A 190 -10.61 4.53 1.16
CA SER A 190 -10.40 3.75 2.39
C SER A 190 -8.98 3.23 2.60
N LEU A 191 -7.97 3.70 1.85
CA LEU A 191 -6.63 3.10 1.86
C LEU A 191 -5.49 4.00 2.35
N PHE A 192 -5.75 4.76 3.42
CA PHE A 192 -4.69 5.26 4.32
C PHE A 192 -4.55 4.35 5.55
N LEU A 193 -4.16 3.10 5.37
CA LEU A 193 -3.84 2.22 6.50
C LEU A 193 -2.34 2.06 6.74
N SER A 194 -1.51 2.75 5.97
CA SER A 194 -0.10 2.90 6.30
C SER A 194 0.36 4.25 5.77
N SER A 195 0.70 5.14 6.70
CA SER A 195 1.37 6.41 6.42
C SER A 195 2.85 6.21 6.03
N GLU A 196 3.35 4.98 6.02
CA GLU A 196 4.73 4.66 5.72
C GLU A 196 5.14 5.14 4.31
N ASN A 197 6.30 5.80 4.24
CA ASN A 197 6.93 6.36 3.05
C ASN A 197 6.01 7.31 2.24
N THR A 198 5.34 8.23 2.93
CA THR A 198 4.39 9.17 2.31
C THR A 198 4.74 10.62 2.66
N GLY A 199 4.81 11.48 1.65
CA GLY A 199 4.89 12.93 1.78
C GLY A 199 3.52 13.57 1.64
N PHE A 200 3.22 14.56 2.47
CA PHE A 200 1.98 15.34 2.48
C PHE A 200 2.28 16.82 2.43
N LEU A 201 1.48 17.58 1.67
CA LEU A 201 1.48 19.03 1.80
C LEU A 201 0.80 19.42 3.14
N LYS A 202 1.46 20.24 3.96
CA LYS A 202 0.94 20.66 5.27
C LYS A 202 -0.45 21.29 5.17
N SER A 203 -0.67 22.14 4.17
CA SER A 203 -1.96 22.78 3.92
C SER A 203 -3.07 21.74 3.67
N PHE A 204 -2.76 20.60 3.07
CA PHE A 204 -3.71 19.50 2.86
C PHE A 204 -4.09 18.81 4.17
N LEU A 205 -3.11 18.52 5.03
CA LEU A 205 -3.35 17.90 6.35
C LEU A 205 -4.20 18.80 7.26
N ILE A 206 -3.99 20.13 7.20
CA ILE A 206 -4.70 21.09 8.06
C ILE A 206 -6.10 21.42 7.54
N SER A 207 -6.27 21.64 6.23
CA SER A 207 -7.51 22.20 5.67
C SER A 207 -8.60 21.19 5.32
N ASN A 208 -8.25 19.96 4.93
CA ASN A 208 -9.15 19.10 4.15
C ASN A 208 -9.44 17.72 4.77
N PHE A 209 -9.02 17.49 6.00
CA PHE A 209 -8.94 16.14 6.54
C PHE A 209 -10.10 15.77 7.48
N GLN A 210 -11.31 16.26 7.21
CA GLN A 210 -12.50 15.53 7.64
C GLN A 210 -12.62 14.30 6.74
N THR A 211 -12.88 13.13 7.32
CA THR A 211 -12.97 11.83 6.63
C THR A 211 -13.91 11.84 5.41
N GLU A 212 -14.90 12.74 5.41
CA GLU A 212 -15.81 12.97 4.29
C GLU A 212 -15.21 13.80 3.13
N PHE A 213 -14.29 14.72 3.41
CA PHE A 213 -13.68 15.65 2.44
C PHE A 213 -12.42 15.13 1.77
N LEU A 214 -11.70 14.19 2.40
CA LEU A 214 -10.66 13.42 1.72
C LEU A 214 -11.22 12.83 0.42
N ALA A 215 -12.39 12.20 0.49
CA ALA A 215 -13.09 11.68 -0.68
C ALA A 215 -13.26 12.68 -1.83
N ALA A 216 -13.47 13.96 -1.50
CA ALA A 216 -13.61 15.03 -2.48
C ALA A 216 -12.24 15.47 -3.04
N ALA A 217 -11.17 15.40 -2.24
CA ALA A 217 -9.81 15.61 -2.72
C ALA A 217 -9.32 14.50 -3.64
N PHE A 218 -9.66 13.24 -3.36
CA PHE A 218 -9.38 12.07 -4.20
C PHE A 218 -10.17 12.05 -5.53
N ASN A 219 -11.32 12.74 -5.58
CA ASN A 219 -12.11 12.86 -6.81
C ASN A 219 -11.51 13.84 -7.84
N LYS A 220 -10.47 14.61 -7.46
CA LYS A 220 -9.76 15.50 -8.38
C LYS A 220 -8.52 14.78 -8.92
N PRO A 221 -8.51 14.35 -10.19
CA PRO A 221 -7.36 13.68 -10.78
C PRO A 221 -6.13 14.59 -10.72
N GLY A 222 -5.01 14.08 -10.19
CA GLY A 222 -3.73 14.80 -10.14
C GLY A 222 -3.28 15.26 -8.74
N ARG A 223 -4.11 15.16 -7.68
CA ARG A 223 -3.69 15.55 -6.32
C ARG A 223 -2.77 14.56 -5.62
N ILE A 224 -2.63 13.34 -6.15
CA ILE A 224 -1.85 12.26 -5.54
C ILE A 224 -0.92 11.66 -6.57
N GLN A 225 0.33 11.55 -6.19
CA GLN A 225 1.41 11.07 -7.02
C GLN A 225 2.10 9.88 -6.37
N THR A 226 2.49 8.93 -7.21
CA THR A 226 3.30 7.80 -6.81
C THR A 226 4.64 7.97 -7.48
N THR A 227 5.71 8.15 -6.70
CA THR A 227 7.05 8.29 -7.26
C THR A 227 7.66 6.94 -7.58
N ASN A 228 8.50 6.94 -8.60
CA ASN A 228 9.31 5.80 -9.00
C ASN A 228 10.81 6.12 -8.99
N ASN A 229 11.19 7.24 -8.36
CA ASN A 229 12.57 7.61 -8.20
C ASN A 229 13.24 6.59 -7.26
N PRO A 230 14.29 5.85 -7.70
CA PRO A 230 14.93 4.82 -6.89
C PRO A 230 15.43 5.35 -5.54
N ASN A 231 15.76 6.64 -5.47
CA ASN A 231 16.26 7.27 -4.25
C ASN A 231 15.15 7.52 -3.21
N THR A 232 13.87 7.47 -3.61
CA THR A 232 12.71 7.57 -2.70
C THR A 232 12.30 6.22 -2.08
N ILE A 233 12.89 5.12 -2.56
CA ILE A 233 12.54 3.78 -2.12
C ILE A 233 13.20 3.52 -0.77
N LEU A 234 12.38 3.14 0.21
CA LEU A 234 12.89 2.68 1.50
C LEU A 234 13.19 1.20 1.45
N GLU A 235 14.29 0.79 2.07
CA GLU A 235 14.66 -0.61 2.19
C GLU A 235 14.36 -1.11 3.61
N LYS A 236 13.44 -2.06 3.75
CA LYS A 236 13.08 -2.63 5.06
C LYS A 236 13.80 -3.96 5.28
N SER A 237 14.56 -4.04 6.38
CA SER A 237 15.30 -5.24 6.75
C SER A 237 14.37 -6.31 7.36
N ASN A 238 14.58 -7.58 6.99
CA ASN A 238 13.76 -8.70 7.47
C ASN A 238 14.05 -9.12 8.93
N GLN A 239 14.70 -8.28 9.75
CA GLN A 239 14.96 -8.61 11.15
C GLN A 239 13.73 -8.46 12.06
N GLU A 240 12.66 -7.79 11.60
CA GLU A 240 11.30 -7.90 12.17
C GLU A 240 10.69 -9.28 11.81
N LYS A 241 11.33 -10.35 12.29
CA LYS A 241 10.82 -11.74 12.27
C LYS A 241 9.87 -11.98 13.43
N ASP A 242 8.89 -11.12 13.62
CA ASP A 242 7.60 -11.67 14.04
C ASP A 242 6.97 -12.14 12.75
N PHE A 243 7.05 -13.46 12.53
CA PHE A 243 6.34 -14.21 11.49
C PHE A 243 5.31 -13.31 10.84
N PHE A 244 5.59 -12.83 9.61
CA PHE A 244 4.62 -12.07 8.83
C PHE A 244 3.36 -12.90 8.82
N SER A 245 2.48 -12.59 9.76
CA SER A 245 1.54 -13.60 10.19
C SER A 245 0.63 -13.74 9.00
N ILE A 246 0.26 -14.96 8.65
CA ILE A 246 -0.80 -15.18 7.65
C ILE A 246 -1.98 -14.24 7.97
N LYS A 247 -2.18 -13.90 9.26
CA LYS A 247 -3.04 -12.82 9.75
C LYS A 247 -2.77 -11.43 9.15
N GLN A 248 -1.55 -10.88 9.06
CA GLN A 248 -1.26 -9.58 8.44
C GLN A 248 -1.39 -9.62 6.91
N PHE A 249 -0.92 -10.70 6.26
CA PHE A 249 -1.18 -10.97 4.83
C PHE A 249 -2.68 -10.98 4.51
N LEU A 250 -3.45 -11.73 5.31
CA LEU A 250 -4.90 -11.79 5.21
C LEU A 250 -5.50 -10.42 5.53
N ASN A 251 -4.98 -9.65 6.49
CA ASN A 251 -5.50 -8.33 6.84
C ASN A 251 -5.37 -7.32 5.70
N THR A 252 -4.20 -7.25 5.05
CA THR A 252 -4.02 -6.38 3.86
C THR A 252 -4.90 -6.82 2.69
N ALA A 253 -5.03 -8.14 2.46
CA ALA A 253 -5.94 -8.68 1.45
C ALA A 253 -7.43 -8.42 1.80
N LEU A 254 -7.78 -8.43 3.10
CA LEU A 254 -9.12 -8.16 3.63
C LEU A 254 -9.55 -6.72 3.40
N ILE A 255 -8.63 -5.77 3.56
CA ILE A 255 -8.94 -4.34 3.56
C ILE A 255 -9.02 -3.80 2.13
N ASN A 256 -8.22 -4.32 1.20
CA ASN A 256 -7.93 -3.62 -0.07
C ASN A 256 -8.72 -4.12 -1.29
N THR A 257 -9.59 -5.11 -1.09
CA THR A 257 -10.39 -5.68 -2.18
C THR A 257 -11.84 -5.20 -2.09
N SER A 258 -12.31 -4.52 -3.15
CA SER A 258 -13.71 -4.08 -3.25
C SER A 258 -14.66 -5.28 -3.15
N PHE A 259 -15.88 -5.07 -2.67
CA PHE A 259 -16.88 -6.14 -2.55
C PHE A 259 -17.08 -6.91 -3.87
N LEU A 260 -17.06 -6.21 -5.02
CA LEU A 260 -17.19 -6.81 -6.34
C LEU A 260 -15.97 -7.68 -6.69
N THR A 261 -14.76 -7.19 -6.41
CA THR A 261 -13.53 -7.95 -6.61
C THR A 261 -13.50 -9.22 -5.73
N LYS A 262 -13.91 -9.12 -4.46
CA LYS A 262 -14.02 -10.26 -3.54
C LYS A 262 -15.03 -11.29 -4.05
N THR A 263 -16.20 -10.82 -4.44
CA THR A 263 -17.27 -11.65 -4.99
C THR A 263 -16.80 -12.41 -6.24
N TYR A 264 -16.08 -11.74 -7.15
CA TYR A 264 -15.46 -12.37 -8.32
C TYR A 264 -14.50 -13.52 -7.94
N PHE A 265 -13.58 -13.30 -7.00
CA PHE A 265 -12.64 -14.34 -6.57
C PHE A 265 -13.31 -15.52 -5.85
N ILE A 266 -14.36 -15.25 -5.07
CA ILE A 266 -15.20 -16.28 -4.44
C ILE A 266 -15.88 -17.13 -5.51
N ILE A 267 -16.54 -16.47 -6.48
CA ILE A 267 -17.21 -17.15 -7.60
C ILE A 267 -16.21 -17.98 -8.39
N LEU A 268 -15.02 -17.45 -8.69
CA LEU A 268 -13.95 -18.16 -9.39
C LEU A 268 -13.54 -19.43 -8.64
N THR A 269 -13.32 -19.33 -7.33
CA THR A 269 -12.91 -20.47 -6.49
C THR A 269 -13.99 -21.54 -6.42
N PHE A 270 -15.25 -21.16 -6.20
CA PHE A 270 -16.36 -22.11 -6.21
C PHE A 270 -16.58 -22.73 -7.59
N SER A 271 -16.40 -21.96 -8.67
CA SER A 271 -16.55 -22.46 -10.04
C SER A 271 -15.53 -23.55 -10.35
N VAL A 272 -14.27 -23.41 -9.89
CA VAL A 272 -13.25 -24.46 -10.02
C VAL A 272 -13.72 -25.76 -9.39
N PHE A 273 -14.35 -25.72 -8.21
CA PHE A 273 -14.92 -26.92 -7.58
C PHE A 273 -16.03 -27.57 -8.41
N PHE A 274 -16.89 -26.76 -9.05
CA PHE A 274 -17.97 -27.26 -9.91
C PHE A 274 -17.53 -27.63 -11.33
N SER A 275 -16.31 -27.30 -11.73
CA SER A 275 -15.81 -27.51 -13.10
C SER A 275 -15.79 -28.98 -13.52
N PHE A 276 -15.61 -29.90 -12.58
CA PHE A 276 -15.65 -31.35 -12.83
C PHE A 276 -17.00 -31.84 -13.39
N PHE A 277 -18.07 -31.08 -13.19
CA PHE A 277 -19.43 -31.46 -13.59
C PHE A 277 -19.90 -30.78 -14.89
N SER A 278 -19.12 -29.85 -15.45
CA SER A 278 -19.52 -29.11 -16.64
C SER A 278 -18.32 -28.64 -17.46
N PHE A 279 -18.21 -29.18 -18.67
CA PHE A 279 -17.19 -28.77 -19.63
C PHE A 279 -17.32 -27.28 -20.02
N TYR A 280 -18.55 -26.76 -20.16
CA TYR A 280 -18.78 -25.34 -20.45
C TYR A 280 -18.30 -24.43 -19.31
N LEU A 281 -18.50 -24.85 -18.05
CA LEU A 281 -18.02 -24.12 -16.89
C LEU A 281 -16.48 -24.14 -16.83
N LEU A 282 -15.86 -25.29 -17.12
CA LEU A 282 -14.41 -25.40 -17.23
C LEU A 282 -13.83 -24.43 -18.27
N LEU A 283 -14.46 -24.35 -19.45
CA LEU A 283 -14.06 -23.44 -20.53
C LEU A 283 -14.20 -21.97 -20.11
N ALA A 284 -15.29 -21.62 -19.43
CA ALA A 284 -15.50 -20.28 -18.89
C ALA A 284 -14.46 -19.89 -17.83
N ILE A 285 -14.07 -20.82 -16.95
CA ILE A 285 -13.00 -20.62 -15.97
C ILE A 285 -11.67 -20.38 -16.67
N PHE A 286 -11.33 -21.20 -17.67
CA PHE A 286 -10.08 -21.07 -18.41
C PHE A 286 -9.99 -19.72 -19.12
N PHE A 287 -11.07 -19.29 -19.79
CA PHE A 287 -11.15 -17.98 -20.43
C PHE A 287 -10.98 -16.84 -19.41
N THR A 288 -11.72 -16.93 -18.29
CA THR A 288 -11.65 -15.95 -17.20
C THR A 288 -10.24 -15.85 -16.63
N TRP A 289 -9.55 -16.98 -16.46
CA TRP A 289 -8.20 -17.06 -15.94
C TRP A 289 -7.17 -16.46 -16.91
N ILE A 290 -7.24 -16.76 -18.20
CA ILE A 290 -6.36 -16.15 -19.23
C ILE A 290 -6.53 -14.64 -19.24
N LEU A 291 -7.76 -14.18 -19.25
CA LEU A 291 -8.06 -12.75 -19.35
C LEU A 291 -7.60 -12.01 -18.09
N LYS A 292 -7.81 -12.59 -16.90
CA LYS A 292 -7.27 -12.09 -15.63
C LYS A 292 -5.73 -12.01 -15.68
N LEU A 293 -5.06 -13.12 -16.03
CA LEU A 293 -3.60 -13.18 -16.14
C LEU A 293 -3.05 -12.14 -17.10
N GLY A 294 -3.68 -11.95 -18.26
CA GLY A 294 -3.26 -10.96 -19.24
C GLY A 294 -3.31 -9.54 -18.69
N MET A 295 -4.41 -9.19 -17.99
CA MET A 295 -4.56 -7.86 -17.39
C MET A 295 -3.59 -7.62 -16.23
N ASP A 296 -3.42 -8.59 -15.34
CA ASP A 296 -2.46 -8.47 -14.24
C ASP A 296 -1.03 -8.41 -14.75
N PHE A 297 -0.70 -9.20 -15.77
CA PHE A 297 0.61 -9.16 -16.41
C PHE A 297 0.92 -7.80 -17.04
N LEU A 298 -0.03 -7.20 -17.77
CA LEU A 298 0.12 -5.86 -18.34
C LEU A 298 0.33 -4.80 -17.25
N PHE A 299 -0.44 -4.90 -16.17
CA PHE A 299 -0.31 -4.03 -15.01
C PHE A 299 1.08 -4.18 -14.35
N ILE A 300 1.56 -5.41 -14.17
CA ILE A 300 2.85 -5.72 -13.55
C ILE A 300 4.02 -5.27 -14.40
N ILE A 301 4.03 -5.56 -15.70
CA ILE A 301 5.11 -5.10 -16.58
C ILE A 301 5.23 -3.58 -16.47
N ARG A 302 4.11 -2.87 -16.48
CA ARG A 302 4.14 -1.41 -16.35
C ARG A 302 4.68 -0.99 -14.99
N GLY A 303 4.17 -1.56 -13.89
CA GLY A 303 4.67 -1.30 -12.54
C GLY A 303 6.17 -1.58 -12.40
N MET A 304 6.67 -2.65 -13.03
CA MET A 304 8.06 -3.07 -12.94
C MET A 304 9.01 -2.29 -13.85
N LYS A 305 8.55 -1.92 -15.05
CA LYS A 305 9.23 -0.93 -15.89
C LYS A 305 9.39 0.40 -15.15
N ILE A 306 8.44 0.72 -14.29
CA ILE A 306 8.44 1.94 -13.47
C ILE A 306 9.38 1.79 -12.28
N SER A 307 9.36 0.66 -11.57
CA SER A 307 10.21 0.41 -10.38
C SER A 307 11.62 -0.08 -10.69
N GLY A 308 11.98 -0.33 -11.96
CA GLY A 308 13.32 -0.79 -12.36
C GLY A 308 13.68 -2.20 -11.87
N THR A 309 12.70 -3.01 -11.47
CA THR A 309 12.94 -4.35 -10.89
C THR A 309 12.73 -5.46 -11.94
N PRO A 310 13.55 -6.53 -11.95
CA PRO A 310 13.39 -7.65 -12.87
C PRO A 310 12.27 -8.63 -12.42
N ILE A 311 11.50 -9.16 -13.39
CA ILE A 311 10.43 -10.15 -13.14
C ILE A 311 11.01 -11.55 -12.94
N SER A 312 10.67 -12.18 -11.82
CA SER A 312 10.69 -13.64 -11.70
C SER A 312 9.35 -14.20 -12.17
N TRP A 313 9.30 -14.69 -13.41
CA TRP A 313 8.08 -15.28 -14.01
C TRP A 313 7.50 -16.44 -13.21
N LYS A 314 8.38 -17.23 -12.58
CA LYS A 314 7.99 -18.35 -11.72
C LYS A 314 7.23 -17.86 -10.48
N SER A 315 7.73 -16.79 -9.86
CA SER A 315 7.10 -16.20 -8.68
C SER A 315 5.75 -15.54 -9.03
N PHE A 316 5.68 -14.89 -10.20
CA PHE A 316 4.42 -14.32 -10.71
C PHE A 316 3.35 -15.40 -10.93
N LEU A 317 3.66 -16.45 -11.70
CA LEU A 317 2.69 -17.51 -11.99
C LEU A 317 2.23 -18.26 -10.74
N LEU A 318 3.16 -18.58 -9.82
CA LEU A 318 2.83 -19.22 -8.56
C LEU A 318 1.88 -18.35 -7.72
N PHE A 319 2.13 -17.04 -7.70
CA PHE A 319 1.30 -16.09 -7.00
C PHE A 319 -0.11 -16.01 -7.59
N GLU A 320 -0.22 -15.87 -8.91
CA GLU A 320 -1.49 -15.78 -9.63
C GLU A 320 -2.39 -17.01 -9.40
N LEU A 321 -1.79 -18.20 -9.32
CA LEU A 321 -2.48 -19.44 -8.99
C LEU A 321 -3.05 -19.42 -7.56
N LEU A 322 -2.28 -18.89 -6.61
CA LEU A 322 -2.64 -18.89 -5.19
C LEU A 322 -3.56 -17.73 -4.80
N GLN A 323 -3.66 -16.69 -5.61
CA GLN A 323 -4.39 -15.48 -5.27
C GLN A 323 -5.90 -15.72 -5.03
N ALA A 324 -6.58 -16.42 -5.95
CA ALA A 324 -8.02 -16.68 -5.84
C ALA A 324 -8.42 -17.47 -4.58
N PRO A 325 -7.77 -18.61 -4.24
CA PRO A 325 -8.11 -19.34 -3.02
C PRO A 325 -7.77 -18.53 -1.76
N LEU A 326 -6.67 -17.78 -1.75
CA LEU A 326 -6.29 -16.95 -0.59
C LEU A 326 -7.30 -15.83 -0.33
N ILE A 327 -7.74 -15.10 -1.37
CA ILE A 327 -8.77 -14.05 -1.22
C ILE A 327 -10.10 -14.64 -0.76
N THR A 328 -10.45 -15.83 -1.24
CA THR A 328 -11.68 -16.52 -0.85
C THR A 328 -11.65 -16.93 0.62
N ILE A 329 -10.59 -17.61 1.07
CA ILE A 329 -10.41 -17.99 2.48
C ILE A 329 -10.44 -16.74 3.37
N SER A 330 -9.74 -15.68 2.96
CA SER A 330 -9.71 -14.41 3.66
C SER A 330 -11.12 -13.81 3.83
N SER A 331 -11.88 -13.73 2.74
CA SER A 331 -13.24 -13.17 2.74
C SER A 331 -14.19 -13.98 3.63
N LEU A 332 -14.09 -15.31 3.60
CA LEU A 332 -14.88 -16.20 4.45
C LEU A 332 -14.53 -16.04 5.93
N LEU A 333 -13.25 -15.90 6.28
CA LEU A 333 -12.81 -15.65 7.65
C LEU A 333 -13.32 -14.29 8.18
N SER A 334 -13.33 -13.25 7.34
CA SER A 334 -13.89 -11.95 7.73
C SER A 334 -15.41 -12.02 7.93
N LEU A 335 -16.13 -12.70 7.04
CA LEU A 335 -17.56 -12.93 7.22
C LEU A 335 -17.84 -13.68 8.52
N TYR A 336 -17.07 -14.74 8.81
CA TYR A 336 -17.18 -15.49 10.05
C TYR A 336 -16.93 -14.63 11.30
N ARG A 337 -15.87 -13.81 11.29
CA ARG A 337 -15.59 -12.86 12.38
C ARG A 337 -16.72 -11.86 12.58
N PHE A 338 -17.23 -11.28 11.49
CA PHE A 338 -18.34 -10.34 11.54
C PHE A 338 -19.59 -10.98 12.15
N LEU A 339 -19.96 -12.17 11.71
CA LEU A 339 -21.08 -12.92 12.26
C LEU A 339 -20.89 -13.27 13.75
N ARG A 340 -19.64 -13.60 14.15
CA ARG A 340 -19.30 -13.87 15.55
C ARG A 340 -19.43 -12.61 16.42
N MET A 341 -18.91 -11.47 15.97
CA MET A 341 -19.03 -10.19 16.69
C MET A 341 -20.51 -9.78 16.83
N LYS A 342 -21.29 -9.96 15.76
CA LYS A 342 -22.74 -9.71 15.79
C LYS A 342 -23.46 -10.58 16.82
N LYS A 343 -23.07 -11.85 16.94
CA LYS A 343 -23.63 -12.80 17.92
C LYS A 343 -23.22 -12.46 19.37
N GLN A 344 -22.04 -11.88 19.56
CA GLN A 344 -21.51 -11.51 20.88
C GLN A 344 -21.97 -10.14 21.38
N GLY A 345 -22.79 -9.42 20.60
CA GLY A 345 -23.26 -8.07 20.96
C GLY A 345 -22.17 -7.00 20.93
N SER A 346 -20.96 -7.32 20.46
CA SER A 346 -19.79 -6.43 20.42
C SER A 346 -19.75 -5.51 19.20
N LEU A 347 -20.89 -5.32 18.55
CA LEU A 347 -21.05 -4.44 17.37
C LEU A 347 -21.77 -3.12 17.72
N PHE A 348 -21.91 -2.81 19.00
CA PHE A 348 -22.38 -1.54 19.53
C PHE A 348 -21.43 -1.02 20.60
#